data_AF-A0A4Q6XIM3-F1
#
_entry.id   AF-A0A4Q6XIM3-F1
#
_cell.length_a   1.000
_cell.length_b   1.000
_cell.length_c   1.000
_cell.angle_alpha   90.00
_cell.angle_beta   90.00
_cell.angle_gamma   90.00
#
_symmetry.space_group_name_H-M   'P 1'
#
loop_
_entity.id
_entity.type
_entity.pdbx_description
1 polymer ?
#
loop_
_entity_poly.entity_id
_entity_poly.type
_entity_poly.pdbx_seq_one_letter_code
_entity_poly.pdbx_strand_id
1 'polypeptide(L)'
;MSRLAGRVALVTGGLRGIGRTCVERFLAEGASVMVADLADTADEDLTALGDKAAYVRLDVSDEDEWVQAVAAIEARFGRLDILVSNAGIGIPRRIREETLANWRKTIAVNLDGVFLGTKHCADLL
;
A
#
# COMPACT_ATOMS: atom_id res chain seq x y z
N MET A 1 -2.59 23.62 -7.31
CA MET A 1 -3.20 23.64 -5.96
C MET A 1 -2.63 22.43 -5.23
N SER A 2 -2.35 22.54 -3.93
CA SER A 2 -1.75 21.45 -3.13
C SER A 2 -2.80 20.86 -2.19
N ARG A 3 -3.75 20.10 -2.74
CA ARG A 3 -4.95 19.67 -2.00
C ARG A 3 -4.64 18.74 -0.82
N LEU A 4 -3.48 18.10 -0.84
CA LEU A 4 -3.04 17.12 0.16
C LEU A 4 -1.85 17.63 0.98
N ALA A 5 -1.57 18.94 0.94
CA ALA A 5 -0.48 19.53 1.71
C ALA A 5 -0.55 19.13 3.19
N GLY A 6 0.51 18.51 3.68
CA GLY A 6 0.64 18.07 5.08
C GLY A 6 -0.14 16.80 5.45
N ARG A 7 -0.80 16.14 4.48
CA ARG A 7 -1.44 14.83 4.68
C ARG A 7 -0.42 13.70 4.54
N VAL A 8 -0.63 12.62 5.28
CA VAL A 8 0.15 11.39 5.16
C VAL A 8 -0.71 10.30 4.53
N ALA A 9 -0.21 9.65 3.49
CA ALA A 9 -0.92 8.56 2.81
C ALA A 9 -0.13 7.25 2.86
N LEU A 10 -0.83 6.13 3.00
CA LEU A 10 -0.32 4.80 2.71
C LEU A 10 -0.91 4.32 1.39
N VAL A 11 -0.06 3.89 0.46
CA VAL A 11 -0.50 3.29 -0.81
C VAL A 11 0.10 1.90 -0.94
N THR A 12 -0.74 0.86 -0.93
CA THR A 12 -0.33 -0.53 -1.17
C THR A 12 -0.26 -0.85 -2.66
N GLY A 13 0.67 -1.72 -3.07
CA GLY A 13 0.96 -1.96 -4.48
C GLY A 13 1.48 -0.72 -5.19
N GLY A 14 2.22 0.13 -4.47
CA GLY A 14 2.58 1.48 -4.90
C GLY A 14 3.79 1.57 -5.84
N LEU A 15 4.48 0.47 -6.16
CA LEU A 15 5.63 0.50 -7.07
C LEU A 15 5.25 0.56 -8.55
N ARG A 16 4.00 0.23 -8.91
CA ARG A 16 3.59 0.19 -10.33
C ARG A 16 2.12 0.49 -10.55
N GLY A 17 1.77 0.70 -11.82
CA GLY A 17 0.38 0.86 -12.27
C GLY A 17 -0.36 1.98 -11.55
N ILE A 18 -1.62 1.73 -11.20
CA ILE A 18 -2.49 2.71 -10.52
C ILE A 18 -1.88 3.16 -9.18
N GLY A 19 -1.30 2.23 -8.41
CA GLY A 19 -0.67 2.55 -7.13
C GLY A 19 0.46 3.57 -7.29
N ARG A 20 1.37 3.36 -8.25
CA ARG A 20 2.45 4.31 -8.56
C ARG A 20 1.91 5.67 -8.96
N THR A 21 0.91 5.70 -9.83
CA THR A 21 0.27 6.97 -10.23
C THR A 21 -0.38 7.69 -9.05
N CYS A 22 -0.98 6.95 -8.10
CA CYS A 22 -1.50 7.53 -6.86
C CYS A 22 -0.38 8.14 -6.01
N VAL A 23 0.74 7.44 -5.82
CA VAL A 23 1.91 7.93 -5.07
C VAL A 23 2.41 9.24 -5.68
N GLU A 24 2.71 9.25 -6.98
CA GLU A 24 3.22 10.42 -7.70
C GLU A 24 2.24 11.59 -7.62
N ARG A 25 0.94 11.32 -7.79
CA ARG A 25 -0.07 12.37 -7.72
C ARG A 25 -0.20 12.94 -6.31
N PHE A 26 -0.12 12.10 -5.28
CA PHE A 26 -0.23 12.55 -3.89
C PHE A 26 0.98 13.41 -3.48
N LEU A 27 2.19 13.00 -3.88
CA LEU A 27 3.40 13.79 -3.70
C LEU A 27 3.31 15.14 -4.41
N ALA A 28 2.84 15.16 -5.66
CA ALA A 28 2.63 16.40 -6.42
C ALA A 28 1.59 17.34 -5.78
N GLU A 29 0.62 16.79 -5.05
CA GLU A 29 -0.40 17.55 -4.30
C GLU A 29 0.04 17.91 -2.86
N GLY A 30 1.29 17.58 -2.48
CA GLY A 30 1.93 18.01 -1.24
C GLY A 30 1.83 17.03 -0.06
N ALA A 31 1.38 15.80 -0.29
CA ALA A 31 1.36 14.76 0.73
C ALA A 31 2.76 14.21 1.02
N SER A 32 2.91 13.59 2.17
CA SER A 32 3.93 12.56 2.42
C SER A 32 3.31 11.19 2.17
N VAL A 33 4.07 10.27 1.57
CA VAL A 33 3.52 8.96 1.17
C VAL A 33 4.40 7.83 1.69
N MET A 34 3.81 6.94 2.49
CA MET A 34 4.33 5.59 2.70
C MET A 34 3.92 4.73 1.51
N VAL A 35 4.90 4.21 0.79
CA VAL A 35 4.73 3.28 -0.31
C VAL A 35 4.92 1.88 0.21
N ALA A 36 3.92 1.03 0.00
CA ALA A 36 3.96 -0.36 0.42
C ALA A 36 3.83 -1.28 -0.79
N ASP A 37 4.66 -2.31 -0.87
CA ASP A 37 4.63 -3.30 -1.94
C ASP A 37 5.32 -4.61 -1.51
N LEU A 38 5.18 -5.65 -2.32
CA LEU A 38 5.73 -6.99 -2.08
C LEU A 38 7.22 -7.10 -2.43
N ALA A 39 7.81 -6.11 -3.11
CA ALA A 39 9.22 -6.16 -3.44
C ALA A 39 10.10 -5.89 -2.21
N ASP A 40 11.25 -6.55 -2.08
CA ASP A 40 12.08 -6.34 -0.87
C ASP A 40 12.65 -4.91 -0.78
N THR A 41 12.80 -4.22 -1.91
CA THR A 41 13.31 -2.86 -2.00
C THR A 41 12.45 -1.98 -2.89
N ALA A 42 12.45 -0.68 -2.62
CA ALA A 42 11.89 0.33 -3.51
C ALA A 42 12.68 0.41 -4.83
N ASP A 43 12.07 1.00 -5.86
CA ASP A 43 12.78 1.39 -7.07
C ASP A 43 13.69 2.62 -6.83
N GLU A 44 14.67 2.82 -7.73
CA GLU A 44 15.60 3.95 -7.66
C GLU A 44 14.85 5.29 -7.68
N ASP A 45 13.74 5.36 -8.41
CA ASP A 45 12.92 6.56 -8.53
C ASP A 45 12.27 6.97 -7.19
N LEU A 46 11.80 6.01 -6.39
CA LEU A 46 11.29 6.29 -5.04
C LEU A 46 12.37 6.75 -4.10
N THR A 47 13.56 6.17 -4.22
CA THR A 47 14.71 6.58 -3.42
C THR A 47 15.07 8.04 -3.71
N ALA A 48 14.88 8.48 -4.96
CA ALA A 48 15.08 9.87 -5.37
C ALA A 48 14.01 10.86 -4.88
N LEU A 49 12.84 10.39 -4.42
CA LEU A 49 11.73 11.24 -3.93
C LEU A 49 11.98 11.83 -2.52
N GLY A 50 13.06 11.42 -1.84
CA GLY A 50 13.54 12.03 -0.61
C GLY A 50 12.56 11.96 0.57
N ASP A 51 12.59 12.94 1.47
CA ASP A 51 11.88 12.90 2.77
C ASP A 51 10.34 12.86 2.68
N LYS A 52 9.77 13.03 1.50
CA LYS A 52 8.31 12.98 1.31
C LYS A 52 7.81 11.59 0.94
N ALA A 53 8.68 10.68 0.54
CA ALA A 53 8.34 9.29 0.29
C ALA A 53 9.15 8.37 1.20
N ALA A 54 8.50 7.33 1.72
CA ALA A 54 9.16 6.24 2.42
C ALA A 54 8.65 4.92 1.88
N TYR A 55 9.44 3.85 2.04
CA TYR A 55 9.08 2.52 1.59
C TYR A 55 8.98 1.56 2.77
N VAL A 56 8.00 0.67 2.70
CA VAL A 56 7.91 -0.50 3.57
C VAL A 56 7.54 -1.72 2.73
N ARG A 57 8.25 -2.82 2.95
CA ARG A 57 7.86 -4.12 2.42
C ARG A 57 6.55 -4.55 3.11
N LEU A 58 5.53 -4.91 2.33
CA LEU A 58 4.24 -5.38 2.85
C LEU A 58 3.59 -6.40 1.90
N ASP A 59 3.43 -7.62 2.38
CA ASP A 59 2.48 -8.59 1.84
C ASP A 59 1.15 -8.30 2.52
N VAL A 60 0.21 -7.74 1.76
CA VAL A 60 -1.08 -7.33 2.32
C VAL A 60 -1.90 -8.51 2.83
N SER A 61 -1.57 -9.75 2.48
CA SER A 61 -2.23 -10.95 3.02
C SER A 61 -1.66 -11.43 4.36
N ASP A 62 -0.54 -10.85 4.82
CA ASP A 62 0.11 -11.16 6.08
C ASP A 62 -0.26 -10.11 7.15
N GLU A 63 -0.89 -10.55 8.24
CA GLU A 63 -1.35 -9.68 9.31
C GLU A 63 -0.19 -9.10 10.15
N ASP A 64 0.89 -9.84 10.34
CA ASP A 64 2.04 -9.36 11.12
C ASP A 64 2.80 -8.28 10.33
N GLU A 65 2.88 -8.41 9.00
CA GLU A 65 3.44 -7.36 8.16
C GLU A 65 2.62 -6.06 8.21
N TRP A 66 1.29 -6.13 8.37
CA TRP A 66 0.45 -4.93 8.58
C TRP A 66 0.78 -4.20 9.88
N VAL A 67 0.98 -4.94 10.98
CA VAL A 67 1.38 -4.36 12.27
C VAL A 67 2.72 -3.64 12.13
N GLN A 68 3.68 -4.24 11.44
CA GLN A 68 4.99 -3.64 11.18
C GLN A 68 4.88 -2.39 10.29
N ALA A 69 4.04 -2.43 9.24
CA ALA A 69 3.83 -1.29 8.35
C ALA A 69 3.22 -0.09 9.08
N VAL A 70 2.23 -0.31 9.96
CA VAL A 70 1.62 0.74 10.79
C VAL A 70 2.66 1.36 11.73
N ALA A 71 3.46 0.53 12.42
CA ALA A 71 4.53 1.02 13.28
C ALA A 71 5.58 1.84 12.50
N ALA A 72 5.91 1.44 11.27
CA ALA A 72 6.83 2.19 10.41
C ALA A 72 6.24 3.56 9.99
N ILE A 73 4.94 3.64 9.72
CA ILE A 73 4.24 4.90 9.40
C ILE A 73 4.24 5.83 10.62
N GLU A 74 3.90 5.31 11.79
CA GLU A 74 3.91 6.06 13.04
C GLU A 74 5.31 6.59 13.35
N ALA A 75 6.34 5.74 13.27
CA ALA A 75 7.72 6.16 13.50
C ALA A 75 8.21 7.22 12.50
N ARG A 76 7.79 7.12 11.23
CA ARG A 76 8.28 7.98 10.16
C ARG A 76 7.54 9.31 10.03
N PHE A 77 6.22 9.28 10.26
CA PHE A 77 5.32 10.40 9.97
C PHE A 77 4.43 10.79 11.16
N GLY A 78 4.29 9.93 12.17
CA GLY A 78 3.52 10.18 13.39
C GLY A 78 2.00 10.18 13.22
N ARG A 79 1.50 9.93 12.01
CA ARG A 79 0.06 9.94 11.67
C ARG A 79 -0.20 9.25 10.34
N LEU A 80 -1.45 8.94 10.07
CA LEU A 80 -1.96 8.55 8.76
C LEU A 80 -3.25 9.34 8.49
N ASP A 81 -3.46 9.81 7.27
CA ASP A 81 -4.68 10.52 6.88
C ASP A 81 -5.45 9.80 5.78
N ILE A 82 -4.76 8.97 4.99
CA ILE A 82 -5.29 8.35 3.79
C ILE A 82 -4.75 6.92 3.68
N LEU A 83 -5.65 5.95 3.61
CA LEU A 83 -5.33 4.57 3.23
C LEU A 83 -5.82 4.30 1.81
N VAL A 84 -4.90 3.87 0.93
CA VAL A 84 -5.22 3.39 -0.41
C VAL A 84 -4.90 1.90 -0.50
N SER A 85 -5.92 1.07 -0.29
CA SER A 85 -5.84 -0.38 -0.48
C SER A 85 -5.92 -0.72 -1.97
N ASN A 86 -4.80 -0.53 -2.68
CA ASN A 86 -4.68 -0.74 -4.12
C ASN A 86 -3.98 -2.07 -4.48
N ALA A 87 -3.19 -2.66 -3.58
CA ALA A 87 -2.58 -3.96 -3.85
C ALA A 87 -3.65 -4.98 -4.25
N GLY A 88 -3.42 -5.64 -5.38
CA GLY A 88 -4.38 -6.56 -5.96
C GLY A 88 -3.75 -7.45 -7.02
N ILE A 89 -4.25 -8.67 -7.11
CA ILE A 89 -3.85 -9.64 -8.13
C ILE A 89 -5.07 -10.15 -8.89
N GLY A 90 -4.84 -10.47 -10.16
CA GLY A 90 -5.76 -11.25 -10.97
C GLY A 90 -5.02 -12.46 -11.53
N ILE A 91 -5.57 -13.65 -11.36
CA ILE A 91 -5.04 -14.88 -11.95
C ILE A 91 -6.01 -15.28 -13.07
N PRO A 92 -5.77 -14.86 -14.32
CA PRO A 92 -6.76 -15.05 -15.39
C PRO A 92 -6.88 -16.53 -15.76
N ARG A 93 -8.05 -17.11 -15.51
CA ARG A 93 -8.47 -18.44 -15.97
C ARG A 93 -9.95 -18.48 -16.28
N ARG A 94 -10.37 -19.49 -17.05
CA ARG A 94 -11.79 -19.80 -17.18
C ARG A 94 -12.29 -20.36 -15.85
N ILE A 95 -13.51 -20.03 -15.44
CA ILE A 95 -14.04 -20.44 -14.12
C ILE A 95 -13.96 -21.95 -13.86
N ARG A 96 -14.20 -22.77 -14.90
CA ARG A 96 -14.11 -24.24 -14.81
C ARG A 96 -12.69 -24.79 -14.66
N GLU A 97 -11.68 -23.98 -14.99
CA GLU A 97 -10.24 -24.31 -14.90
C GLU A 97 -9.61 -23.67 -13.66
N GLU A 98 -10.40 -22.97 -12.86
CA GLU A 98 -9.91 -22.32 -11.66
C GLU A 98 -9.68 -23.32 -10.54
N THR A 99 -8.60 -23.12 -9.80
CA THR A 99 -8.28 -23.90 -8.61
C THR A 99 -8.70 -23.15 -7.36
N LEU A 100 -9.12 -23.90 -6.34
CA LEU A 100 -9.42 -23.32 -5.03
C LEU A 100 -8.21 -22.59 -4.42
N ALA A 101 -6.99 -23.04 -4.75
CA ALA A 101 -5.75 -22.41 -4.28
C ALA A 101 -5.58 -21.00 -4.86
N ASN A 102 -5.75 -20.82 -6.17
CA ASN A 102 -5.69 -19.50 -6.81
C ASN A 102 -6.82 -18.60 -6.33
N TRP A 103 -8.04 -19.12 -6.23
CA TRP A 103 -9.17 -18.37 -5.69
C TRP A 103 -8.85 -17.81 -4.30
N ARG A 104 -8.37 -18.68 -3.39
CA ARG A 104 -7.96 -18.28 -2.04
C ARG A 104 -6.83 -17.26 -2.07
N LYS A 105 -5.84 -17.42 -2.94
CA LYS A 105 -4.75 -16.45 -3.10
C LYS A 105 -5.28 -15.08 -3.53
N THR A 106 -6.21 -15.02 -4.48
CA THR A 106 -6.84 -13.76 -4.90
C THR A 106 -7.67 -13.14 -3.78
N ILE A 107 -8.44 -13.92 -3.02
CA ILE A 107 -9.21 -13.41 -1.87
C ILE A 107 -8.28 -12.89 -0.77
N ALA A 108 -7.21 -13.62 -0.45
CA ALA A 108 -6.25 -13.21 0.58
C ALA A 108 -5.63 -11.84 0.29
N VAL A 109 -5.25 -11.58 -0.96
CA VAL A 109 -4.69 -10.28 -1.35
C VAL A 109 -5.77 -9.22 -1.50
N ASN A 110 -6.83 -9.49 -2.27
CA ASN A 110 -7.76 -8.46 -2.71
C ASN A 110 -8.88 -8.15 -1.71
N LEU A 111 -9.12 -9.04 -0.73
CA LEU A 111 -10.20 -8.88 0.25
C LEU A 111 -9.65 -8.89 1.68
N ASP A 112 -8.92 -9.94 2.07
CA ASP A 112 -8.37 -10.02 3.43
C ASP A 112 -7.38 -8.88 3.65
N GLY A 113 -6.52 -8.58 2.67
CA GLY A 113 -5.61 -7.44 2.77
C GLY A 113 -6.30 -6.06 2.88
N VAL A 114 -7.47 -5.88 2.27
CA VAL A 114 -8.26 -4.65 2.44
C VAL A 114 -8.85 -4.58 3.86
N PHE A 115 -9.37 -5.70 4.36
CA PHE A 115 -9.85 -5.81 5.73
C PHE A 115 -8.75 -5.53 6.76
N LEU A 116 -7.59 -6.19 6.61
CA LEU A 116 -6.45 -6.05 7.51
C LEU A 116 -5.93 -4.61 7.51
N GLY A 117 -5.77 -4.00 6.34
CA GLY A 117 -5.38 -2.59 6.25
C GLY A 117 -6.38 -1.67 6.95
N THR A 118 -7.69 -1.88 6.74
CA THR A 118 -8.72 -1.08 7.44
C THR A 118 -8.64 -1.28 8.95
N LYS A 119 -8.50 -2.51 9.42
CA LYS A 119 -8.43 -2.85 10.86
C LYS A 119 -7.22 -2.22 11.53
N HIS A 120 -6.03 -2.41 10.97
CA HIS A 120 -4.77 -2.03 11.62
C HIS A 120 -4.43 -0.54 11.44
N CYS A 121 -4.87 0.09 10.35
CA CYS A 121 -4.70 1.54 10.18
C CYS A 121 -5.74 2.36 10.94
N ALA A 122 -6.83 1.77 11.45
CA ALA A 122 -7.96 2.51 12.02
C ALA A 122 -7.57 3.45 13.17
N ASP A 123 -6.68 3.02 14.06
CA ASP A 123 -6.26 3.84 15.21
C ASP A 123 -5.31 4.99 14.82
N LEU A 124 -4.67 4.89 13.64
CA LEU A 124 -3.71 5.89 13.15
C LEU A 124 -4.34 6.88 12.14
N LEU A 125 -5.54 6.58 11.63
CA LEU A 125 -6.34 7.36 10.66
C LEU A 125 -7.21 8.44 11.36
#